data_AF-A0ABD0QRV4-F1
#
_entry.id   AF-A0ABD0QRV4-F1
#
_cell.length_a   1.000
_cell.length_b   1.000
_cell.length_c   1.000
_cell.angle_alpha   90.00
_cell.angle_beta   90.00
_cell.angle_gamma   90.00
#
_symmetry.space_group_name_H-M   'P 1'
#
loop_
_entity.id
_entity.type
_entity.pdbx_description
1 polymer ?
#
loop_
_entity_poly.entity_id
_entity_poly.type
_entity_poly.pdbx_seq_one_letter_code
_entity_poly.pdbx_strand_id
1 'polypeptide(L)' 'IDCAGILKLRNSDIELRKGETDIGRKNTRVRVVFRVHIPQPSGKVVSLQAASIPV' A
#
# COMPACT_ATOMS: atom_id res chain seq x y z
N ILE A 1 -2.02 -6.39 -13.92
CA ILE A 1 -2.53 -7.21 -12.80
C ILE A 1 -4.04 -7.21 -12.92
N ASP A 2 -4.62 -8.33 -13.32
CA ASP A 2 -6.06 -8.58 -13.52
C ASP A 2 -6.71 -9.28 -12.32
N CYS A 3 -5.93 -9.66 -11.31
CA CYS A 3 -6.35 -10.46 -10.16
C CYS A 3 -6.44 -9.70 -8.83
N ALA A 4 -6.37 -8.37 -8.82
CA ALA A 4 -6.38 -7.55 -7.60
C ALA A 4 -7.54 -6.53 -7.60
N GLY A 5 -8.28 -6.47 -6.50
CA GLY A 5 -9.35 -5.49 -6.27
C GLY A 5 -9.02 -4.50 -5.14
N ILE A 6 -9.79 -3.41 -5.05
CA ILE A 6 -9.66 -2.39 -4.00
C ILE A 6 -10.86 -2.50 -3.05
N LEU A 7 -10.61 -2.76 -1.77
CA LEU A 7 -11.64 -2.80 -0.74
C LEU A 7 -11.71 -1.48 0.02
N LYS A 8 -12.87 -0.80 0.00
CA LYS A 8 -13.09 0.39 0.84
C LYS A 8 -13.45 -0.04 2.26
N LEU A 9 -12.61 0.33 3.22
CA LEU A 9 -12.90 0.16 4.64
C LEU A 9 -13.77 1.31 5.17
N ARG A 10 -14.62 1.04 6.15
CA ARG A 10 -15.43 2.07 6.81
C ARG A 10 -14.52 2.95 7.66
N ASN A 11 -14.67 4.26 7.56
CA ASN A 11 -13.78 5.21 8.25
C ASN A 11 -13.79 5.01 9.77
N SER A 12 -14.96 4.75 10.37
CA SER A 12 -15.10 4.47 11.80
C SER A 12 -14.22 3.30 12.26
N ASP A 13 -14.00 2.31 11.39
CA ASP A 13 -13.25 1.10 11.73
C ASP A 13 -11.73 1.36 11.72
N ILE A 14 -11.29 2.42 11.02
CA ILE A 14 -9.89 2.84 10.93
C ILE A 14 -9.57 3.88 12.01
N GLU A 15 -10.46 4.86 12.23
CA GLU A 15 -10.26 5.94 13.20
C GLU A 15 -10.11 5.43 14.65
N LEU A 16 -10.73 4.29 14.96
CA LEU A 16 -10.61 3.63 16.26
C LEU A 16 -9.22 3.00 16.49
N ARG A 17 -8.42 2.76 15.44
CA ARG A 17 -7.06 2.17 15.52
C ARG A 17 -5.97 3.24 15.66
N LYS A 18 -6.13 4.17 16.62
CA LYS A 18 -5.22 5.31 16.89
C LYS A 18 -3.74 4.99 16.64
N GLY A 19 -3.12 5.81 15.81
CA GLY A 19 -1.68 5.83 15.59
C GLY A 19 -1.25 6.99 14.71
N GLU A 20 -1.58 6.96 13.41
CA GLU A 20 -0.94 7.85 12.43
C GLU A 20 -1.64 7.75 11.07
N THR A 21 -2.92 8.16 10.94
CA THR A 21 -3.60 8.04 9.63
C THR A 21 -4.41 9.28 9.24
N ASP A 22 -4.03 9.88 8.11
CA ASP A 22 -4.80 10.89 7.35
C ASP A 22 -6.15 10.36 6.80
N ILE A 23 -6.52 9.12 7.15
CA ILE A 23 -7.70 8.42 6.62
C ILE A 23 -9.01 8.93 7.25
N GLY A 24 -8.95 9.57 8.43
CA GLY A 24 -10.10 10.29 9.01
C GLY A 24 -10.49 11.55 8.21
N ARG A 25 -9.62 12.05 7.33
CA ARG A 25 -9.86 13.25 6.51
C ARG A 25 -10.31 12.89 5.11
N LYS A 26 -11.53 12.35 4.92
CA LYS A 26 -12.18 12.11 3.60
C LYS A 26 -11.21 11.73 2.45
N ASN A 27 -10.21 10.89 2.72
CA ASN A 27 -9.21 10.58 1.72
C ASN A 27 -9.64 9.31 0.98
N THR A 28 -10.04 9.48 -0.26
CA THR A 28 -10.51 8.40 -1.14
C THR A 28 -9.48 7.99 -2.17
N ARG A 29 -8.36 8.71 -2.26
CA ARG A 29 -7.31 8.46 -3.26
C ARG A 29 -6.36 7.40 -2.76
N VAL A 30 -6.03 6.44 -3.60
CA VAL A 30 -5.11 5.36 -3.28
C VAL A 30 -4.08 5.17 -4.40
N ARG A 31 -3.01 4.43 -4.13
CA ARG A 31 -2.06 3.98 -5.15
C ARG A 31 -1.82 2.50 -4.97
N VAL A 32 -1.64 1.78 -6.07
CA VAL A 32 -1.13 0.40 -6.03
C VAL A 32 0.38 0.48 -5.85
N VAL A 33 0.91 -0.30 -4.90
CA VAL A 33 2.35 -0.38 -4.63
C VAL A 33 2.85 -1.75 -5.05
N PHE A 34 3.83 -1.76 -5.95
CA PHE A 34 4.49 -2.96 -6.43
C PHE A 34 5.83 -3.10 -5.71
N ARG A 35 6.14 -4.30 -5.22
CA ARG A 35 7.41 -4.59 -4.55
C ARG A 35 7.97 -5.91 -5.04
N VAL A 36 9.27 -5.92 -5.34
CA VAL A 36 10.01 -7.14 -5.70
C VAL A 36 11.25 -7.27 -4.82
N HIS A 37 11.60 -8.51 -4.52
CA HIS A 37 12.79 -8.88 -3.75
C HIS A 37 13.66 -9.80 -4.61
N ILE A 38 14.88 -9.36 -4.89
CA ILE A 38 15.83 -10.05 -5.79
C ILE A 38 17.00 -10.55 -4.93
N PRO A 39 17.07 -11.85 -4.64
CA PRO A 39 18.22 -12.45 -3.97
C PRO A 39 19.47 -12.33 -4.87
N GLN A 40 20.59 -11.90 -4.29
CA GLN A 40 21.88 -11.84 -4.98
C GLN A 40 22.76 -13.04 -4.60
N PRO A 41 23.69 -13.44 -5.49
CA PRO A 41 24.65 -14.51 -5.19
C PRO A 41 25.53 -14.23 -3.95
N SER A 42 25.70 -12.96 -3.57
CA SER A 42 26.41 -12.54 -2.36
C SER A 42 25.64 -12.77 -1.05
N GLY A 43 24.42 -13.32 -1.12
CA GLY A 43 23.52 -13.51 0.03
C GLY A 43 22.73 -12.25 0.41
N LYS A 44 23.01 -11.11 -0.22
CA LYS A 44 22.22 -9.88 -0.06
C LYS A 44 20.89 -9.97 -0.82
N VAL A 45 19.84 -9.32 -0.34
CA VAL A 45 18.58 -9.15 -1.09
C VAL A 45 18.43 -7.69 -1.50
N VAL A 46 18.20 -7.43 -2.79
CA VAL A 46 17.81 -6.11 -3.29
C VAL A 46 16.29 -6.03 -3.29
N SER A 47 15.75 -4.96 -2.72
CA SER A 47 14.31 -4.69 -2.73
C SER A 47 14.04 -3.47 -3.59
N LEU A 48 13.16 -3.60 -4.57
CA LEU A 48 12.69 -2.50 -5.40
C LEU A 48 11.21 -2.25 -5.12
N GLN A 49 10.80 -0.98 -5.10
CA GLN A 49 9.41 -0.59 -4.90
C GLN A 49 9.03 0.53 -5.88
N ALA A 50 7.84 0.42 -6.48
CA ALA A 50 7.27 1.42 -7.36
C ALA A 50 5.79 1.63 -7.04
N ALA A 51 5.32 2.88 -7.06
CA ALA A 51 3.91 3.22 -6.87
C ALA A 51 3.27 3.57 -8.21
N SER A 52 2.01 3.18 -8.41
CA SER A 52 1.21 3.62 -9.56
C SER A 52 0.90 5.11 -9.49
N ILE A 53 0.32 5.66 -10.56
CA ILE A 53 -0.44 6.91 -10.47
C ILE A 53 -1.59 6.78 -9.45
N PRO A 54 -2.06 7.88 -8.84
CA PRO A 54 -3.22 7.82 -7.95
C PRO A 54 -4.45 7.32 -8.70
N VAL A 55 -5.20 6.45 -8.03
CA VAL A 55 -6.57 6.08 -8.36
C VAL A 55 -7.50 6.98 -7.56
#